data_AF-A0A8C1HQZ6-F1
#
_entry.id   AF-A0A8C1HQZ6-F1
#
_cell.length_a   1.000
_cell.length_b   1.000
_cell.length_c   1.000
_cell.angle_alpha   90.00
_cell.angle_beta   90.00
_cell.angle_gamma   90.00
#
_symmetry.space_group_name_H-M   'P 1'
#
loop_
_entity.id
_entity.type
_entity.pdbx_description
1 polymer ?
#
loop_
_entity_poly.entity_id
_entity_poly.type
_entity_poly.pdbx_seq_one_letter_code
_entity_poly.pdbx_strand_id
1 'polypeptide(L)'
;MATEVQSGDLNSANSSRLEVSIDGLTLSPDSEGEQEQAETSAGQPAGQSAGNPELSGDGEEGEPASSGSIERKWGFSLVELYGLALRFFKEKDGKAFHPTYEDKLRLVALHKQVLQGPYNPDASPEVGFFDVLGNDRRKEWASLGNMEKDEAMLEFVNLLNKCCSLFAPFVTSHKIEKEEQERKRREEEEQRRREEEERERLRQEEERRRHEEEERLRREEEERRQVEEERFRIEQQKQQIMAALNAQTAVQFQQYAAQQYPDSPEQQLILIRQLQEQHYQQYMQQLYQVQLAQQQAALQKQQEDAIVLSTLEASEVSAPSAGEEAPTLNGQAESTTDSLEREPDLEPADQVTENGPTDSPPVIAAPSMWTRPQIKDFKEKIRQDVDSVITVGRGEVVTVRVPTHEEGSYLFWEFATDYYDVGFGVFFEWTDSTNASVSVHVSESSDEGEDEEGEELYPN
;
A
#
# COMPACT_ATOMS: atom_id res chain seq x y z
N MET A 1 39.40 22.23 -42.05
CA MET A 1 40.71 22.62 -41.48
C MET A 1 40.86 21.85 -40.18
N ALA A 2 42.04 21.30 -39.90
CA ALA A 2 42.29 20.48 -38.72
C ALA A 2 43.23 21.19 -37.75
N THR A 3 42.89 21.17 -36.46
CA THR A 3 43.64 21.61 -35.28
C THR A 3 42.96 20.87 -34.12
N GLU A 4 43.52 19.83 -33.50
CA GLU A 4 44.80 19.77 -32.77
C GLU A 4 44.86 20.77 -31.62
N VAL A 5 44.89 20.25 -30.39
CA VAL A 5 45.26 20.99 -29.18
C VAL A 5 46.13 20.07 -28.34
N GLN A 6 47.36 20.51 -28.05
CA GLN A 6 48.35 19.79 -27.25
C GLN A 6 48.45 20.37 -25.84
N SER A 7 48.62 19.47 -24.87
CA SER A 7 49.68 19.43 -23.84
C SER A 7 50.01 20.63 -22.93
N GLY A 8 50.44 20.29 -21.70
CA GLY A 8 50.92 21.20 -20.66
C GLY A 8 50.59 20.64 -19.26
N ASP A 9 51.08 19.47 -18.86
CA ASP A 9 52.43 19.20 -18.30
C ASP A 9 52.85 20.10 -17.11
N LEU A 10 53.26 19.48 -15.99
CA LEU A 10 54.68 19.43 -15.58
C LEU A 10 54.92 18.65 -14.25
N ASN A 11 55.84 17.67 -14.32
CA ASN A 11 56.73 17.11 -13.28
C ASN A 11 56.12 16.38 -12.04
N SER A 12 56.47 15.11 -11.70
CA SER A 12 57.75 14.35 -11.71
C SER A 12 58.72 14.82 -10.61
N ALA A 13 59.37 14.01 -9.74
CA ALA A 13 59.50 12.55 -9.58
C ALA A 13 59.76 12.22 -8.05
N ASN A 14 60.11 11.02 -7.54
CA ASN A 14 60.46 9.71 -8.11
C ASN A 14 60.40 8.58 -7.01
N SER A 15 60.56 7.32 -7.43
CA SER A 15 61.23 6.19 -6.71
C SER A 15 60.51 5.47 -5.55
N SER A 16 60.51 4.13 -5.44
CA SER A 16 60.79 3.01 -6.36
C SER A 16 60.33 1.67 -5.74
N ARG A 17 59.94 0.71 -6.59
CA ARG A 17 60.37 -0.73 -6.60
C ARG A 17 59.23 -1.72 -6.90
N LEU A 18 59.38 -2.46 -8.01
CA LEU A 18 58.63 -3.68 -8.33
C LEU A 18 59.27 -4.91 -7.66
N GLU A 19 58.50 -5.99 -7.50
CA GLU A 19 58.96 -7.38 -7.69
C GLU A 19 57.71 -8.30 -7.87
N VAL A 20 57.83 -9.37 -8.68
CA VAL A 20 56.74 -10.28 -9.08
C VAL A 20 57.28 -11.72 -9.19
N SER A 21 56.43 -12.73 -8.92
CA SER A 21 56.70 -14.19 -8.98
C SER A 21 57.57 -14.72 -7.81
N ILE A 22 57.57 -15.99 -7.42
CA ILE A 22 57.07 -17.25 -8.03
C ILE A 22 56.77 -18.32 -6.94
N ASP A 23 56.10 -19.42 -7.32
CA ASP A 23 55.92 -20.69 -6.57
C ASP A 23 55.15 -20.66 -5.23
N GLY A 24 54.49 -21.74 -4.80
CA GLY A 24 54.26 -23.05 -5.43
C GLY A 24 53.58 -24.02 -4.45
N LEU A 25 52.79 -24.98 -4.95
CA LEU A 25 52.22 -26.05 -4.11
C LEU A 25 53.34 -26.89 -3.48
N THR A 26 53.24 -27.17 -2.17
CA THR A 26 53.94 -28.30 -1.56
C THR A 26 52.99 -29.14 -0.70
N LEU A 27 52.76 -30.37 -1.16
CA LEU A 27 52.40 -31.49 -0.30
C LEU A 27 53.69 -31.99 0.37
N SER A 28 53.59 -32.53 1.59
CA SER A 28 54.48 -33.61 2.05
C SER A 28 53.90 -34.34 3.28
N PRO A 29 54.29 -35.60 3.52
CA PRO A 29 53.56 -36.54 4.38
C PRO A 29 54.29 -36.86 5.69
N ASP A 30 53.66 -37.67 6.56
CA ASP A 30 54.31 -38.93 6.97
C ASP A 30 53.31 -40.00 7.45
N SER A 31 53.77 -41.26 7.56
CA SER A 31 52.94 -42.47 7.73
C SER A 31 52.97 -43.07 9.15
N GLU A 32 51.99 -43.94 9.44
CA GLU A 32 52.09 -45.30 10.04
C GLU A 32 50.82 -45.66 10.84
N GLY A 33 50.25 -46.86 10.64
CA GLY A 33 48.99 -47.24 11.33
C GLY A 33 48.21 -48.47 10.86
N GLU A 34 48.89 -49.55 10.50
CA GLU A 34 48.39 -50.95 10.50
C GLU A 34 47.32 -51.43 9.49
N GLN A 35 47.35 -52.75 9.25
CA GLN A 35 46.61 -53.54 8.25
C GLN A 35 45.45 -54.29 8.94
N GLU A 36 44.28 -54.45 8.33
CA GLU A 36 43.73 -55.66 7.67
C GLU A 36 42.19 -55.44 7.66
N GLN A 37 41.33 -56.00 6.81
CA GLN A 37 41.41 -57.18 5.93
C GLN A 37 40.46 -56.98 4.72
N ALA A 38 40.53 -57.85 3.71
CA ALA A 38 39.82 -57.70 2.42
C ALA A 38 38.53 -58.55 2.31
N GLU A 39 37.94 -58.48 1.10
CA GLU A 39 36.85 -59.28 0.49
C GLU A 39 35.50 -58.55 0.35
N THR A 40 35.19 -57.90 -0.78
CA THR A 40 34.87 -58.37 -2.15
C THR A 40 33.51 -59.04 -2.35
N SER A 41 32.81 -58.54 -3.37
CA SER A 41 31.87 -59.20 -4.29
C SER A 41 30.42 -58.70 -4.31
N ALA A 42 29.98 -58.47 -5.55
CA ALA A 42 28.77 -57.80 -5.99
C ALA A 42 27.50 -58.66 -5.92
N GLY A 43 26.32 -58.02 -6.01
CA GLY A 43 25.07 -58.70 -6.33
C GLY A 43 23.83 -57.82 -6.35
N GLN A 44 23.37 -57.39 -7.53
CA GLN A 44 21.95 -57.07 -7.76
C GLN A 44 21.14 -58.38 -7.89
N PRO A 45 19.84 -58.36 -7.59
CA PRO A 45 18.81 -58.36 -8.67
C PRO A 45 17.75 -57.26 -8.44
N ALA A 46 17.18 -56.62 -9.46
CA ALA A 46 16.20 -57.11 -10.46
C ALA A 46 14.83 -57.49 -9.85
N GLY A 47 13.77 -56.76 -10.24
CA GLY A 47 12.44 -56.83 -9.63
C GLY A 47 11.40 -57.69 -10.37
N GLN A 48 10.12 -57.52 -10.01
CA GLN A 48 8.97 -58.06 -10.75
C GLN A 48 7.66 -57.32 -10.43
N SER A 49 6.57 -57.70 -11.10
CA SER A 49 5.43 -56.84 -11.47
C SER A 49 4.07 -57.30 -10.90
N ALA A 50 3.05 -56.48 -11.20
CA ALA A 50 1.60 -56.75 -11.20
C ALA A 50 0.80 -56.63 -9.89
N GLY A 51 -0.34 -55.93 -9.98
CA GLY A 51 -1.33 -55.84 -8.90
C GLY A 51 -2.31 -54.66 -9.01
N ASN A 52 -3.15 -54.61 -10.05
CA ASN A 52 -4.37 -53.78 -10.02
C ASN A 52 -5.42 -54.47 -9.12
N PRO A 53 -6.27 -53.70 -8.42
CA PRO A 53 -7.70 -54.00 -8.49
C PRO A 53 -8.57 -52.76 -8.74
N GLU A 54 -9.65 -52.98 -9.47
CA GLU A 54 -10.71 -52.01 -9.75
C GLU A 54 -11.75 -51.95 -8.62
N LEU A 55 -12.48 -50.83 -8.59
CA LEU A 55 -13.88 -50.69 -8.13
C LEU A 55 -14.22 -51.01 -6.66
N SER A 56 -14.45 -49.93 -5.91
CA SER A 56 -15.54 -49.84 -4.94
C SER A 56 -16.07 -48.41 -5.01
N GLY A 57 -17.25 -48.23 -5.60
CA GLY A 57 -17.93 -46.95 -5.60
C GLY A 57 -18.89 -46.87 -4.42
N ASP A 58 -18.90 -45.73 -3.75
CA ASP A 58 -20.08 -45.21 -3.07
C ASP A 58 -20.24 -43.76 -3.52
N GLY A 59 -21.49 -43.31 -3.68
CA GLY A 59 -21.78 -42.00 -4.26
C GLY A 59 -21.79 -40.90 -3.20
N GLU A 60 -21.21 -39.76 -3.52
CA GLU A 60 -21.60 -38.48 -2.93
C GLU A 60 -22.25 -37.62 -4.02
N GLU A 61 -23.48 -37.20 -3.75
CA GLU A 61 -24.24 -36.30 -4.59
C GLU A 61 -23.77 -34.85 -4.37
N GLY A 62 -23.51 -34.13 -5.46
CA GLY A 62 -23.58 -32.66 -5.52
C GLY A 62 -22.82 -31.83 -4.48
N GLU A 63 -21.57 -31.47 -4.79
CA GLU A 63 -21.08 -30.13 -4.47
C GLU A 63 -21.01 -29.29 -5.76
N PRO A 64 -21.59 -28.07 -5.82
CA PRO A 64 -21.20 -27.11 -6.85
C PRO A 64 -19.72 -26.78 -6.66
N ALA A 65 -19.01 -26.43 -7.73
CA ALA A 65 -17.59 -26.08 -7.67
C ALA A 65 -17.39 -24.79 -6.83
N SER A 66 -17.29 -24.96 -5.51
CA SER A 66 -17.30 -23.89 -4.53
C SER A 66 -16.25 -22.82 -4.84
N SER A 67 -16.60 -21.54 -4.63
CA SER A 67 -15.75 -20.37 -4.94
C SER A 67 -14.29 -20.54 -4.44
N GLY A 68 -14.11 -21.11 -3.24
CA GLY A 68 -12.78 -21.39 -2.67
C GLY A 68 -11.93 -22.42 -3.43
N SER A 69 -12.53 -23.21 -4.34
CA SER A 69 -11.82 -24.10 -5.27
C SER A 69 -11.23 -23.32 -6.46
N ILE A 70 -11.99 -22.35 -7.00
CA ILE A 70 -11.52 -21.42 -8.04
C ILE A 70 -10.37 -20.57 -7.50
N GLU A 71 -10.54 -19.97 -6.32
CA GLU A 71 -9.51 -19.16 -5.66
C GLU A 71 -8.22 -19.94 -5.42
N ARG A 72 -8.32 -21.16 -4.90
CA ARG A 72 -7.15 -22.01 -4.65
C ARG A 72 -6.42 -22.40 -5.93
N LYS A 73 -7.16 -22.65 -7.03
CA LYS A 73 -6.59 -23.03 -8.34
C LYS A 73 -5.92 -21.85 -9.03
N TRP A 74 -6.56 -20.69 -9.06
CA TRP A 74 -6.17 -19.56 -9.91
C TRP A 74 -5.52 -18.39 -9.17
N GLY A 75 -5.71 -18.28 -7.84
CA GLY A 75 -5.25 -17.14 -7.03
C GLY A 75 -6.17 -15.91 -7.07
N PHE A 76 -7.36 -16.06 -7.66
CA PHE A 76 -8.35 -15.00 -7.87
C PHE A 76 -9.74 -15.53 -7.57
N SER A 77 -10.59 -14.67 -7.02
CA SER A 77 -12.04 -14.92 -6.96
C SER A 77 -12.60 -15.11 -8.38
N LEU A 78 -13.76 -15.76 -8.50
CA LEU A 78 -14.39 -16.01 -9.80
C LEU A 78 -14.63 -14.72 -10.60
N VAL A 79 -15.03 -13.64 -9.92
CA VAL A 79 -15.27 -12.32 -10.53
C VAL A 79 -13.97 -11.68 -11.04
N GLU A 80 -12.89 -11.69 -10.25
CA GLU A 80 -11.57 -11.19 -10.67
C GLU A 80 -11.02 -12.01 -11.85
N LEU A 81 -11.14 -13.33 -11.79
CA LEU A 81 -10.69 -14.25 -12.83
C LEU A 81 -11.45 -14.06 -14.14
N TYR A 82 -12.77 -13.84 -14.05
CA TYR A 82 -13.61 -13.48 -15.17
C TYR A 82 -13.20 -12.12 -15.78
N GLY A 83 -12.93 -11.11 -14.94
CA GLY A 83 -12.42 -9.81 -15.40
C GLY A 83 -11.06 -9.91 -16.10
N LEU A 84 -10.16 -10.81 -15.65
CA LEU A 84 -8.91 -11.14 -16.34
C LEU A 84 -9.16 -11.87 -17.66
N ALA A 85 -10.10 -12.82 -17.69
CA ALA A 85 -10.51 -13.56 -18.89
C ALA A 85 -11.09 -12.63 -19.97
N LEU A 86 -12.01 -11.73 -19.59
CA LEU A 86 -12.63 -10.79 -20.51
C LEU A 86 -11.62 -9.80 -21.11
N ARG A 87 -10.68 -9.27 -20.30
CA ARG A 87 -9.57 -8.44 -20.80
C ARG A 87 -8.68 -9.22 -21.76
N PHE A 88 -8.27 -10.44 -21.40
CA PHE A 88 -7.47 -11.29 -22.27
C PHE A 88 -8.16 -11.58 -23.61
N PHE A 89 -9.46 -11.91 -23.58
CA PHE A 89 -10.27 -12.12 -24.78
C PHE A 89 -10.29 -10.86 -25.67
N LYS A 90 -10.72 -9.71 -25.13
CA LYS A 90 -10.79 -8.43 -25.87
C LYS A 90 -9.43 -8.00 -26.45
N GLU A 91 -8.33 -8.21 -25.73
CA GLU A 91 -7.00 -7.82 -26.20
C GLU A 91 -6.41 -8.76 -27.25
N LYS A 92 -6.64 -10.08 -27.12
CA LYS A 92 -5.86 -11.13 -27.79
C LYS A 92 -6.63 -11.92 -28.87
N ASP A 93 -7.96 -11.81 -28.93
CA ASP A 93 -8.74 -12.30 -30.06
C ASP A 93 -8.25 -11.68 -31.37
N GLY A 94 -8.22 -12.46 -32.44
CA GLY A 94 -7.64 -12.08 -33.74
C GLY A 94 -6.12 -11.80 -33.75
N LYS A 95 -5.41 -11.94 -32.61
CA LYS A 95 -3.97 -11.60 -32.49
C LYS A 95 -3.12 -12.77 -31.99
N ALA A 96 -3.38 -13.25 -30.77
CA ALA A 96 -2.62 -14.35 -30.18
C ALA A 96 -3.32 -15.70 -30.32
N PHE A 97 -4.63 -15.69 -30.52
CA PHE A 97 -5.45 -16.85 -30.79
C PHE A 97 -6.67 -16.45 -31.64
N HIS A 98 -7.26 -17.44 -32.30
CA HIS A 98 -8.43 -17.29 -33.15
C HIS A 98 -9.41 -18.40 -32.73
N PRO A 99 -10.42 -18.10 -31.88
CA PRO A 99 -11.46 -19.05 -31.54
C PRO A 99 -12.18 -19.55 -32.80
N THR A 100 -12.80 -20.73 -32.74
CA THR A 100 -13.73 -21.09 -33.81
C THR A 100 -14.93 -20.14 -33.80
N TYR A 101 -15.69 -20.08 -34.91
CA TYR A 101 -16.92 -19.29 -34.96
C TYR A 101 -17.89 -19.69 -33.83
N GLU A 102 -18.02 -20.99 -33.57
CA GLU A 102 -18.86 -21.55 -32.50
C GLU A 102 -18.34 -21.16 -31.11
N ASP A 103 -17.03 -21.25 -30.86
CA ASP A 103 -16.44 -20.80 -29.59
C ASP A 103 -16.60 -19.28 -29.38
N LYS A 104 -16.41 -18.46 -30.42
CA LYS A 104 -16.60 -16.99 -30.34
C LYS A 104 -18.07 -16.65 -30.08
N LEU A 105 -19.00 -17.37 -30.71
CA LEU A 105 -20.44 -17.25 -30.46
C LEU A 105 -20.79 -17.57 -29.00
N ARG A 106 -20.26 -18.68 -28.49
CA ARG A 106 -20.45 -19.15 -27.11
C ARG A 106 -19.85 -18.18 -26.08
N LEU A 107 -18.64 -17.66 -26.32
CA LEU A 107 -18.01 -16.65 -25.45
C LEU A 107 -18.84 -15.35 -25.39
N VAL A 108 -19.36 -14.88 -26.53
CA VAL A 108 -20.24 -13.69 -26.57
C VAL A 108 -21.58 -13.95 -25.85
N ALA A 109 -22.19 -15.12 -26.06
CA ALA A 109 -23.41 -15.52 -25.36
C ALA A 109 -23.22 -15.59 -23.84
N LEU A 110 -22.13 -16.22 -23.37
CA LEU A 110 -21.78 -16.29 -21.95
C LEU A 110 -21.51 -14.89 -21.37
N HIS A 111 -20.89 -13.98 -22.13
CA HIS A 111 -20.71 -12.59 -21.69
C HIS A 111 -22.05 -11.85 -21.56
N LYS A 112 -22.98 -11.97 -22.53
CA LYS A 112 -24.33 -11.40 -22.41
C LYS A 112 -25.09 -12.01 -21.22
N GLN A 113 -24.96 -13.31 -20.94
CA GLN A 113 -25.56 -13.95 -19.76
C GLN A 113 -25.02 -13.40 -18.43
N VAL A 114 -23.72 -13.08 -18.34
CA VAL A 114 -23.12 -12.49 -17.12
C VAL A 114 -23.58 -11.04 -16.87
N LEU A 115 -23.82 -10.28 -17.94
CA LEU A 115 -24.28 -8.88 -17.87
C LEU A 115 -25.79 -8.78 -17.68
N GLN A 116 -26.56 -9.38 -18.58
CA GLN A 116 -28.00 -9.18 -18.74
C GLN A 116 -28.85 -10.36 -18.23
N GLY A 117 -28.21 -11.48 -17.83
CA GLY A 117 -28.90 -12.68 -17.37
C GLY A 117 -29.51 -13.51 -18.50
N PRO A 118 -30.52 -14.35 -18.19
CA PRO A 118 -31.23 -15.17 -19.17
C PRO A 118 -31.82 -14.36 -20.33
N TYR A 119 -31.69 -14.87 -21.55
CA TYR A 119 -32.25 -14.22 -22.74
C TYR A 119 -33.75 -13.93 -22.61
N ASN A 120 -34.13 -12.66 -22.73
CA ASN A 120 -35.52 -12.22 -22.76
C ASN A 120 -35.90 -11.77 -24.19
N PRO A 121 -36.89 -12.43 -24.85
CA PRO A 121 -37.34 -12.04 -26.18
C PRO A 121 -38.00 -10.67 -26.22
N ASP A 122 -38.67 -10.23 -25.15
CA ASP A 122 -39.40 -8.95 -25.11
C ASP A 122 -38.46 -7.74 -24.92
N ALA A 123 -37.24 -7.99 -24.41
CA ALA A 123 -36.20 -6.97 -24.23
C ALA A 123 -35.22 -6.88 -25.43
N SER A 124 -35.36 -7.76 -26.43
CA SER A 124 -34.44 -7.87 -27.55
C SER A 124 -35.09 -7.38 -28.85
N PRO A 125 -34.52 -6.40 -29.58
CA PRO A 125 -35.05 -5.94 -30.87
C PRO A 125 -35.25 -7.08 -31.88
N GLU A 126 -36.12 -6.96 -32.89
CA GLU A 126 -36.21 -8.00 -33.92
C GLU A 126 -34.93 -8.05 -34.78
N VAL A 127 -34.25 -9.20 -34.79
CA VAL A 127 -33.15 -9.46 -35.73
C VAL A 127 -33.75 -9.71 -37.12
N GLY A 128 -33.35 -8.87 -38.09
CA GLY A 128 -33.83 -8.97 -39.46
C GLY A 128 -33.41 -10.28 -40.13
N PHE A 129 -34.22 -10.77 -41.07
CA PHE A 129 -34.01 -12.05 -41.75
C PHE A 129 -32.61 -12.24 -42.38
N PHE A 130 -31.97 -11.14 -42.81
CA PHE A 130 -30.63 -11.16 -43.42
C PHE A 130 -29.48 -11.06 -42.41
N ASP A 131 -29.74 -10.72 -41.16
CA ASP A 131 -28.73 -10.70 -40.10
C ASP A 131 -28.55 -12.12 -39.52
N VAL A 132 -27.83 -12.94 -40.28
CA VAL A 132 -27.51 -14.33 -39.92
C VAL A 132 -26.68 -14.39 -38.63
N LEU A 133 -25.80 -13.39 -38.41
CA LEU A 133 -24.85 -13.37 -37.30
C LEU A 133 -25.52 -12.99 -35.98
N GLY A 134 -26.37 -11.96 -35.98
CA GLY A 134 -27.21 -11.63 -34.83
C GLY A 134 -28.23 -12.73 -34.53
N ASN A 135 -28.75 -13.42 -35.56
CA ASN A 135 -29.65 -14.55 -35.38
C ASN A 135 -28.95 -15.73 -34.70
N ASP A 136 -27.71 -16.04 -35.09
CA ASP A 136 -26.91 -17.07 -34.44
C ASP A 136 -26.51 -16.67 -33.01
N ARG A 137 -26.09 -15.41 -32.77
CA ARG A 137 -25.78 -14.90 -31.42
C ARG A 137 -26.97 -15.02 -30.48
N ARG A 138 -28.15 -14.68 -30.98
CA ARG A 138 -29.44 -14.78 -30.26
C ARG A 138 -29.79 -16.23 -29.94
N LYS A 139 -29.67 -17.15 -30.89
CA LYS A 139 -29.90 -18.58 -30.65
C LYS A 139 -28.95 -19.12 -29.59
N GLU A 140 -27.67 -18.74 -29.66
CA GLU A 140 -26.66 -19.23 -28.71
C GLU A 140 -26.92 -18.71 -27.30
N TRP A 141 -27.24 -17.42 -27.13
CA TRP A 141 -27.62 -16.85 -25.84
C TRP A 141 -28.94 -17.46 -25.31
N ALA A 142 -29.96 -17.59 -26.17
CA ALA A 142 -31.19 -18.28 -25.81
C ALA A 142 -30.97 -19.75 -25.40
N SER A 143 -29.93 -20.42 -25.93
CA SER A 143 -29.57 -21.79 -25.54
C SER A 143 -29.00 -21.91 -24.12
N LEU A 144 -28.52 -20.81 -23.52
CA LEU A 144 -28.05 -20.78 -22.12
C LEU A 144 -29.21 -20.87 -21.13
N GLY A 145 -30.42 -20.45 -21.53
CA GLY A 145 -31.60 -20.48 -20.68
C GLY A 145 -31.37 -19.77 -19.34
N ASN A 146 -31.71 -20.45 -18.25
CA ASN A 146 -31.63 -19.92 -16.88
C ASN A 146 -30.25 -20.13 -16.21
N MET A 147 -29.17 -20.26 -16.99
CA MET A 147 -27.80 -20.35 -16.47
C MET A 147 -27.48 -19.19 -15.53
N GLU A 148 -26.95 -19.50 -14.34
CA GLU A 148 -26.65 -18.49 -13.33
C GLU A 148 -25.41 -17.67 -13.71
N LYS A 149 -25.29 -16.45 -13.16
CA LYS A 149 -24.20 -15.52 -13.47
C LYS A 149 -22.82 -16.13 -13.19
N ASP A 150 -22.66 -16.80 -12.06
CA ASP A 150 -21.40 -17.44 -11.67
C ASP A 150 -21.07 -18.65 -12.56
N GLU A 151 -22.08 -19.44 -12.95
CA GLU A 151 -21.92 -20.55 -13.90
C GLU A 151 -21.46 -20.02 -15.28
N ALA A 152 -22.07 -18.93 -15.76
CA ALA A 152 -21.69 -18.29 -17.01
C ALA A 152 -20.27 -17.70 -16.97
N MET A 153 -19.85 -17.10 -15.84
CA MET A 153 -18.47 -16.67 -15.64
C MET A 153 -17.48 -17.85 -15.69
N LEU A 154 -17.80 -18.94 -14.99
CA LEU A 154 -16.95 -20.12 -14.91
C LEU A 154 -16.79 -20.81 -16.27
N GLU A 155 -17.89 -20.97 -17.02
CA GLU A 155 -17.86 -21.51 -18.37
C GLU A 155 -17.13 -20.61 -19.37
N PHE A 156 -17.26 -19.28 -19.25
CA PHE A 156 -16.47 -18.34 -20.07
C PHE A 156 -14.96 -18.53 -19.84
N VAL A 157 -14.54 -18.62 -18.57
CA VAL A 157 -13.15 -18.84 -18.18
C VAL A 157 -12.64 -20.22 -18.66
N ASN A 158 -13.44 -21.28 -18.49
CA ASN A 158 -13.09 -22.63 -18.93
C ASN A 158 -12.94 -22.71 -20.46
N LEU A 159 -13.87 -22.13 -21.20
CA LEU A 159 -13.86 -22.08 -22.66
C LEU A 159 -12.66 -21.27 -23.18
N LEU A 160 -12.42 -20.08 -22.63
CA LEU A 160 -11.27 -19.25 -23.02
C LEU A 160 -9.94 -19.99 -22.77
N ASN A 161 -9.79 -20.65 -21.62
CA ASN A 161 -8.60 -21.44 -21.30
C ASN A 161 -8.40 -22.64 -22.24
N LYS A 162 -9.49 -23.21 -22.78
CA LYS A 162 -9.45 -24.25 -23.80
C LYS A 162 -9.09 -23.69 -25.18
N CYS A 163 -9.58 -22.51 -25.54
CA CYS A 163 -9.28 -21.83 -26.81
C CYS A 163 -7.85 -21.25 -26.87
N CYS A 164 -7.25 -20.87 -25.74
CA CYS A 164 -5.91 -20.29 -25.68
C CYS A 164 -5.07 -20.81 -24.52
N SER A 165 -4.04 -21.59 -24.83
CA SER A 165 -3.07 -22.10 -23.84
C SER A 165 -2.22 -21.01 -23.16
N LEU A 166 -2.18 -19.79 -23.71
CA LEU A 166 -1.49 -18.63 -23.11
C LEU A 166 -2.30 -17.96 -21.99
N PHE A 167 -3.59 -18.26 -21.85
CA PHE A 167 -4.43 -17.67 -20.80
C PHE A 167 -3.97 -18.10 -19.39
N ALA A 168 -3.67 -19.38 -19.17
CA ALA A 168 -3.21 -19.84 -17.85
C ALA A 168 -1.86 -19.22 -17.42
N PRO A 169 -0.82 -19.13 -18.27
CA PRO A 169 0.37 -18.33 -18.00
C PRO A 169 0.09 -16.84 -17.73
N PHE A 170 -0.85 -16.23 -18.46
CA PHE A 170 -1.25 -14.83 -18.25
C PHE A 170 -1.85 -14.61 -16.85
N VAL A 171 -2.79 -15.46 -16.42
CA VAL A 171 -3.36 -15.41 -15.06
C VAL A 171 -2.29 -15.67 -14.00
N THR A 172 -1.41 -16.65 -14.24
CA THR A 172 -0.28 -16.96 -13.33
C THR A 172 0.64 -15.74 -13.14
N SER A 173 0.92 -14.99 -14.21
CA SER A 173 1.72 -13.74 -14.12
C SER A 173 1.04 -12.69 -13.25
N HIS A 174 -0.27 -12.47 -13.44
CA HIS A 174 -1.04 -11.52 -12.64
C HIS A 174 -1.14 -11.94 -11.17
N LYS A 175 -1.19 -13.24 -10.89
CA LYS A 175 -1.17 -13.77 -9.52
C LYS A 175 0.14 -13.39 -8.81
N ILE A 176 1.28 -13.63 -9.46
CA ILE A 176 2.60 -13.28 -8.92
C ILE A 176 2.70 -11.77 -8.68
N GLU A 177 2.22 -10.95 -9.61
CA GLU A 177 2.19 -9.49 -9.46
C GLU A 177 1.32 -9.04 -8.27
N LYS A 178 0.12 -9.60 -8.10
CA LYS A 178 -0.77 -9.33 -6.95
C LYS A 178 -0.12 -9.70 -5.62
N GLU A 179 0.51 -10.88 -5.55
CA GLU A 179 1.24 -11.35 -4.36
C GLU A 179 2.46 -10.47 -4.02
N GLU A 180 3.19 -9.99 -5.04
CA GLU A 180 4.33 -9.07 -4.86
C GLU A 180 3.89 -7.67 -4.41
N GLN A 181 2.82 -7.12 -5.00
CA GLN A 181 2.23 -5.85 -4.59
C GLN A 181 1.74 -5.91 -3.13
N GLU A 182 1.10 -7.01 -2.73
CA GLU A 182 0.66 -7.19 -1.35
C GLU A 182 1.83 -7.32 -0.37
N ARG A 183 2.87 -8.11 -0.71
CA ARG A 183 4.10 -8.21 0.08
C ARG A 183 4.71 -6.83 0.29
N LYS A 184 4.89 -6.06 -0.79
CA LYS A 184 5.45 -4.70 -0.74
C LYS A 184 4.63 -3.77 0.15
N ARG A 185 3.28 -3.81 0.05
CA ARG A 185 2.40 -3.01 0.92
C ARG A 185 2.59 -3.34 2.40
N ARG A 186 2.70 -4.63 2.73
CA ARG A 186 2.93 -5.10 4.11
C ARG A 186 4.32 -4.69 4.64
N GLU A 187 5.36 -4.77 3.80
CA GLU A 187 6.71 -4.33 4.12
C GLU A 187 6.77 -2.80 4.35
N GLU A 188 6.13 -2.00 3.49
CA GLU A 188 6.02 -0.54 3.64
C GLU A 188 5.22 -0.15 4.90
N GLU A 189 4.13 -0.86 5.20
CA GLU A 189 3.33 -0.64 6.40
C GLU A 189 4.12 -0.96 7.69
N GLU A 190 4.83 -2.09 7.70
CA GLU A 190 5.69 -2.46 8.83
C GLU A 190 6.86 -1.48 8.99
N GLN A 191 7.50 -1.05 7.90
CA GLN A 191 8.58 -0.07 7.93
C GLN A 191 8.08 1.28 8.49
N ARG A 192 6.92 1.77 8.04
CA ARG A 192 6.30 2.99 8.59
C ARG A 192 5.98 2.85 10.08
N ARG A 193 5.49 1.70 10.53
CA ARG A 193 5.23 1.44 11.96
C ARG A 193 6.53 1.47 12.77
N ARG A 194 7.60 0.83 12.28
CA ARG A 194 8.92 0.86 12.93
C ARG A 194 9.51 2.27 13.01
N GLU A 195 9.41 3.05 11.93
CA GLU A 195 9.86 4.46 11.91
C GLU A 195 9.04 5.36 12.85
N GLU A 196 7.75 5.09 13.03
CA GLU A 196 6.89 5.81 13.97
C GLU A 196 7.21 5.41 15.43
N GLU A 197 7.37 4.12 15.72
CA GLU A 197 7.83 3.60 17.02
C GLU A 197 9.22 4.16 17.40
N GLU A 198 10.17 4.20 16.46
CA GLU A 198 11.51 4.77 16.69
C GLU A 198 11.43 6.28 16.95
N ARG A 199 10.66 7.01 16.15
CA ARG A 199 10.43 8.45 16.34
C ARG A 199 9.75 8.76 17.67
N GLU A 200 8.84 7.91 18.13
CA GLU A 200 8.24 8.07 19.45
C GLU A 200 9.25 7.81 20.57
N ARG A 201 10.05 6.75 20.49
CA ARG A 201 11.12 6.47 21.46
C ARG A 201 12.10 7.64 21.56
N LEU A 202 12.52 8.20 20.42
CA LEU A 202 13.41 9.36 20.38
C LEU A 202 12.78 10.61 21.03
N ARG A 203 11.47 10.85 20.83
CA ARG A 203 10.76 11.93 21.53
C ARG A 203 10.70 11.69 23.04
N GLN A 204 10.34 10.49 23.48
CA GLN A 204 10.29 10.13 24.90
C GLN A 204 11.67 10.20 25.58
N GLU A 205 12.75 9.84 24.86
CA GLU A 205 14.13 9.99 25.33
C GLU A 205 14.54 11.47 25.41
N GLU A 206 14.20 12.29 24.41
CA GLU A 206 14.49 13.72 24.43
C GLU A 206 13.72 14.44 25.55
N GLU A 207 12.43 14.14 25.74
CA GLU A 207 11.61 14.68 26.83
C GLU A 207 12.14 14.26 28.20
N ARG A 208 12.52 12.99 28.38
CA ARG A 208 13.18 12.51 29.61
C ARG A 208 14.47 13.27 29.87
N ARG A 209 15.34 13.42 28.85
CA ARG A 209 16.61 14.14 28.99
C ARG A 209 16.39 15.62 29.34
N ARG A 210 15.39 16.28 28.72
CA ARG A 210 14.98 17.65 29.05
C ARG A 210 14.50 17.77 30.49
N HIS A 211 13.65 16.86 30.95
CA HIS A 211 13.16 16.84 32.33
C HIS A 211 14.28 16.57 33.34
N GLU A 212 15.20 15.65 33.06
CA GLU A 212 16.38 15.37 33.90
C GLU A 212 17.34 16.58 33.97
N GLU A 213 17.51 17.30 32.85
CA GLU A 213 18.31 18.53 32.79
C GLU A 213 17.63 19.70 33.53
N GLU A 214 16.32 19.87 33.39
CA GLU A 214 15.54 20.90 34.09
C GLU A 214 15.53 20.65 35.61
N GLU A 215 15.31 19.41 36.06
CA GLU A 215 15.43 19.04 37.47
C GLU A 215 16.85 19.24 38.03
N ARG A 216 17.90 18.99 37.23
CA ARG A 216 19.29 19.25 37.63
C ARG A 216 19.54 20.75 37.79
N LEU A 217 19.13 21.57 36.83
CA LEU A 217 19.26 23.03 36.87
C LEU A 217 18.47 23.63 38.05
N ARG A 218 17.28 23.12 38.32
CA ARG A 218 16.44 23.53 39.46
C ARG A 218 17.11 23.24 40.80
N ARG A 219 17.73 22.06 40.97
CA ARG A 219 18.48 21.71 42.19
C ARG A 219 19.73 22.59 42.35
N GLU A 220 20.48 22.82 41.27
CA GLU A 220 21.64 23.72 41.29
C GLU A 220 21.23 25.17 41.64
N GLU A 221 20.08 25.65 41.15
CA GLU A 221 19.53 26.95 41.52
C GLU A 221 19.06 27.00 42.97
N GLU A 222 18.41 25.96 43.48
CA GLU A 222 17.98 25.87 44.88
C GLU A 222 19.18 25.82 45.84
N GLU A 223 20.21 25.01 45.53
CA GLU A 223 21.47 24.96 46.28
C GLU A 223 22.18 26.33 46.25
N ARG A 224 22.30 26.96 45.08
CA ARG A 224 22.89 28.30 44.93
C ARG A 224 22.16 29.33 45.79
N ARG A 225 20.83 29.28 45.80
CA ARG A 225 19.99 30.15 46.63
C ARG A 225 20.17 29.87 48.13
N GLN A 226 20.22 28.62 48.56
CA GLN A 226 20.48 28.26 49.96
C GLN A 226 21.85 28.77 50.43
N VAL A 227 22.90 28.63 49.61
CA VAL A 227 24.24 29.16 49.88
C VAL A 227 24.24 30.70 49.96
N GLU A 228 23.45 31.38 49.13
CA GLU A 228 23.33 32.84 49.15
C GLU A 228 22.55 33.34 50.39
N GLU A 229 21.45 32.67 50.75
CA GLU A 229 20.68 32.94 51.98
C GLU A 229 21.51 32.67 53.25
N GLU A 230 22.31 31.59 53.28
CA GLU A 230 23.25 31.31 54.38
C GLU A 230 24.34 32.39 54.48
N ARG A 231 24.97 32.77 53.36
CA ARG A 231 25.96 33.86 53.33
C ARG A 231 25.37 35.18 53.84
N PHE A 232 24.16 35.52 53.43
CA PHE A 232 23.46 36.71 53.90
C PHE A 232 23.22 36.67 55.42
N ARG A 233 22.79 35.51 55.95
CA ARG A 233 22.58 35.29 57.39
C ARG A 233 23.88 35.41 58.20
N ILE A 234 24.98 34.81 57.71
CA ILE A 234 26.30 34.90 58.36
C ILE A 234 26.80 36.35 58.39
N GLU A 235 26.69 37.08 57.27
CA GLU A 235 27.11 38.49 57.21
C GLU A 235 26.23 39.38 58.11
N GLN A 236 24.93 39.13 58.19
CA GLN A 236 24.05 39.82 59.14
C GLN A 236 24.45 39.56 60.59
N GLN A 237 24.75 38.31 60.97
CA GLN A 237 25.22 37.97 62.32
C GLN A 237 26.56 38.67 62.64
N LYS A 238 27.50 38.69 61.69
CA LYS A 238 28.78 39.41 61.78
C LYS A 238 28.57 40.91 62.00
N GLN A 239 27.64 41.54 61.27
CA GLN A 239 27.31 42.95 61.47
C GLN A 239 26.69 43.23 62.84
N GLN A 240 25.79 42.36 63.33
CA GLN A 240 25.21 42.48 64.67
C GLN A 240 26.26 42.38 65.78
N ILE A 241 27.18 41.42 65.69
CA ILE A 241 28.31 41.28 66.64
C ILE A 241 29.18 42.54 66.60
N MET A 242 29.56 43.01 65.41
CA MET A 242 30.38 44.21 65.25
C MET A 242 29.69 45.45 65.82
N ALA A 243 28.39 45.64 65.56
CA ALA A 243 27.63 46.77 66.09
C ALA A 243 27.52 46.74 67.62
N ALA A 244 27.22 45.58 68.22
CA ALA A 244 27.15 45.42 69.67
C ALA A 244 28.51 45.66 70.35
N LEU A 245 29.58 45.11 69.77
CA LEU A 245 30.95 45.28 70.26
C LEU A 245 31.40 46.73 70.16
N ASN A 246 31.10 47.40 69.04
CA ASN A 246 31.37 48.82 68.83
C ASN A 246 30.59 49.70 69.81
N ALA A 247 29.33 49.37 70.12
CA ALA A 247 28.54 50.11 71.10
C ALA A 247 29.11 50.00 72.52
N GLN A 248 29.64 48.82 72.89
CA GLN A 248 30.30 48.60 74.19
C GLN A 248 31.59 49.41 74.34
N THR A 249 32.40 49.51 73.28
CA THR A 249 33.71 50.19 73.33
C THR A 249 33.71 51.64 72.87
N ALA A 250 32.63 52.12 72.23
CA ALA A 250 32.52 53.44 71.62
C ALA A 250 33.08 54.57 72.49
N VAL A 251 32.64 54.64 73.76
CA VAL A 251 33.06 55.70 74.69
C VAL A 251 34.55 55.61 75.02
N GLN A 252 35.09 54.40 75.21
CA GLN A 252 36.50 54.19 75.54
C GLN A 252 37.40 54.54 74.35
N PHE A 253 37.05 54.07 73.15
CA PHE A 253 37.81 54.33 71.93
C PHE A 253 37.72 55.80 71.51
N GLN A 254 36.56 56.45 71.69
CA GLN A 254 36.41 57.88 71.43
C GLN A 254 37.27 58.73 72.38
N GLN A 255 37.29 58.41 73.68
CA GLN A 255 38.17 59.10 74.65
C GLN A 255 39.65 58.89 74.33
N TYR A 256 40.06 57.66 73.99
CA TYR A 256 41.44 57.37 73.61
C TYR A 256 41.85 58.11 72.33
N ALA A 257 41.01 58.09 71.30
CA ALA A 257 41.27 58.79 70.04
C ALA A 257 41.35 60.31 70.23
N ALA A 258 40.45 60.90 71.02
CA ALA A 258 40.49 62.33 71.35
C ALA A 258 41.74 62.76 72.13
N GLN A 259 42.38 61.84 72.88
CA GLN A 259 43.68 62.10 73.53
C GLN A 259 44.85 62.03 72.55
N GLN A 260 44.83 61.11 71.59
CA GLN A 260 45.92 60.95 70.60
C GLN A 260 45.88 62.02 69.50
N TYR A 261 44.67 62.43 69.06
CA TYR A 261 44.47 63.38 67.97
C TYR A 261 43.47 64.49 68.32
N PRO A 262 43.78 65.40 69.28
CA PRO A 262 42.79 66.37 69.80
C PRO A 262 42.13 67.25 68.73
N ASP A 263 42.91 67.72 67.76
CA ASP A 263 42.46 68.71 66.76
C ASP A 263 42.01 68.09 65.42
N SER A 264 41.99 66.76 65.28
CA SER A 264 41.70 66.08 64.00
C SER A 264 40.60 65.02 64.12
N PRO A 265 39.32 65.37 63.89
CA PRO A 265 38.21 64.40 64.00
C PRO A 265 38.29 63.29 62.94
N GLU A 266 38.88 63.54 61.78
CA GLU A 266 39.07 62.54 60.73
C GLU A 266 40.09 61.46 61.15
N GLN A 267 41.22 61.87 61.76
CA GLN A 267 42.20 60.92 62.31
C GLN A 267 41.64 60.16 63.53
N GLN A 268 40.81 60.81 64.36
CA GLN A 268 40.09 60.11 65.43
C GLN A 268 39.19 59.00 64.87
N LEU A 269 38.40 59.26 63.82
CA LEU A 269 37.52 58.27 63.20
C LEU A 269 38.30 57.09 62.59
N ILE A 270 39.42 57.36 61.92
CA ILE A 270 40.29 56.31 61.36
C ILE A 270 40.86 55.43 62.48
N LEU A 271 41.37 56.04 63.57
CA LEU A 271 41.91 55.30 64.72
C LEU A 271 40.81 54.48 65.43
N ILE A 272 39.62 55.05 65.65
CA ILE A 272 38.48 54.32 66.24
C ILE A 272 38.14 53.11 65.38
N ARG A 273 38.05 53.25 64.05
CA ARG A 273 37.79 52.12 63.14
C ARG A 273 38.86 51.04 63.25
N GLN A 274 40.14 51.40 63.30
CA GLN A 274 41.24 50.44 63.44
C GLN A 274 41.18 49.69 64.78
N LEU A 275 40.87 50.40 65.88
CA LEU A 275 40.69 49.79 67.21
C LEU A 275 39.47 48.87 67.27
N GLN A 276 38.36 49.25 66.64
CA GLN A 276 37.17 48.42 66.50
C GLN A 276 37.46 47.14 65.70
N GLU A 277 38.21 47.23 64.61
CA GLU A 277 38.61 46.07 63.80
C GLU A 277 39.56 45.14 64.57
N GLN A 278 40.57 45.67 65.25
CA GLN A 278 41.46 44.90 66.14
C GLN A 278 40.67 44.19 67.25
N HIS A 279 39.75 44.90 67.91
CA HIS A 279 38.94 44.36 68.99
C HIS A 279 37.97 43.27 68.50
N TYR A 280 37.38 43.44 67.31
CA TYR A 280 36.58 42.41 66.66
C TYR A 280 37.40 41.16 66.33
N GLN A 281 38.63 41.32 65.81
CA GLN A 281 39.53 40.18 65.54
C GLN A 281 39.89 39.41 66.82
N GLN A 282 40.21 40.12 67.91
CA GLN A 282 40.49 39.52 69.21
C GLN A 282 39.27 38.76 69.77
N TYR A 283 38.09 39.38 69.72
CA TYR A 283 36.85 38.76 70.16
C TYR A 283 36.51 37.49 69.36
N MET A 284 36.62 37.53 68.03
CA MET A 284 36.38 36.37 67.18
C MET A 284 37.39 35.24 67.43
N GLN A 285 38.65 35.55 67.72
CA GLN A 285 39.65 34.54 68.09
C GLN A 285 39.31 33.87 69.43
N GLN A 286 38.83 34.63 70.43
CA GLN A 286 38.36 34.07 71.69
C GLN A 286 37.12 33.20 71.49
N LEU A 287 36.14 33.67 70.70
CA LEU A 287 34.91 32.96 70.41
C LEU A 287 35.19 31.62 69.69
N TYR A 288 36.15 31.60 68.77
CA TYR A 288 36.61 30.38 68.09
C TYR A 288 37.26 29.38 69.06
N GLN A 289 38.10 29.82 70.02
CA GLN A 289 38.63 28.92 71.06
C GLN A 289 37.51 28.31 71.92
N VAL A 290 36.52 29.11 72.32
CA VAL A 290 35.37 28.64 73.11
C VAL A 290 34.54 27.61 72.31
N GLN A 291 34.29 27.87 71.03
CA GLN A 291 33.57 26.94 70.15
C GLN A 291 34.33 25.62 69.96
N LEU A 292 35.66 25.67 69.78
CA LEU A 292 36.51 24.47 69.67
C LEU A 292 36.48 23.64 70.97
N ALA A 293 36.59 24.30 72.13
CA ALA A 293 36.50 23.63 73.43
C ALA A 293 35.11 22.98 73.66
N GLN A 294 34.02 23.66 73.25
CA GLN A 294 32.68 23.08 73.28
C GLN A 294 32.53 21.88 72.36
N GLN A 295 33.09 21.92 71.14
CA GLN A 295 33.04 20.79 70.21
C GLN A 295 33.80 19.57 70.76
N GLN A 296 34.97 19.78 71.36
CA GLN A 296 35.73 18.70 72.02
C GLN A 296 34.96 18.09 73.19
N ALA A 297 34.34 18.91 74.04
CA ALA A 297 33.49 18.44 75.14
C ALA A 297 32.24 17.69 74.65
N ALA A 298 31.61 18.15 73.56
CA ALA A 298 30.46 17.49 72.95
C ALA A 298 30.83 16.12 72.37
N LEU A 299 31.98 15.99 71.70
CA LEU A 299 32.48 14.71 71.20
C LEU A 299 32.82 13.72 72.32
N GLN A 300 33.46 14.19 73.41
CA GLN A 300 33.70 13.36 74.60
C GLN A 300 32.38 12.84 75.19
N LYS A 301 31.39 13.72 75.36
CA LYS A 301 30.07 13.34 75.86
C LYS A 301 29.34 12.37 74.92
N GLN A 302 29.41 12.57 73.60
CA GLN A 302 28.83 11.65 72.63
C GLN A 302 29.51 10.27 72.65
N GLN A 303 30.81 10.22 72.99
CA GLN A 303 31.56 8.99 73.19
C GLN A 303 31.13 8.27 74.48
N GLU A 304 30.82 8.99 75.56
CA GLU A 304 30.19 8.45 76.76
C GLU A 304 28.76 7.94 76.49
N ASP A 305 27.92 8.73 75.81
CA ASP A 305 26.53 8.37 75.48
C ASP A 305 26.46 7.12 74.55
N ALA A 306 27.44 6.93 73.65
CA ALA A 306 27.54 5.72 72.81
C ALA A 306 27.93 4.45 73.60
N ILE A 307 28.72 4.59 74.66
CA ILE A 307 29.06 3.48 75.59
C ILE A 307 27.83 3.10 76.44
N VAL A 308 26.98 4.07 76.78
CA VAL A 308 25.71 3.80 77.48
C VAL A 308 24.68 3.12 76.57
N LEU A 309 24.51 3.59 75.33
CA LEU A 309 23.54 3.04 74.39
C LEU A 309 23.83 1.57 74.00
N SER A 310 25.10 1.23 73.81
CA SER A 310 25.54 -0.15 73.50
C SER A 310 25.32 -1.16 74.63
N THR A 311 24.87 -0.72 75.81
CA THR A 311 24.57 -1.60 76.96
C THR A 311 23.08 -1.96 77.06
N LEU A 312 22.18 -1.34 76.29
CA LEU A 312 20.72 -1.38 76.55
C LEU A 312 19.84 -2.01 75.46
N GLU A 313 20.34 -2.28 74.25
CA GLU A 313 19.54 -2.81 73.14
C GLU A 313 19.60 -4.35 73.01
N ALA A 314 19.08 -5.05 74.02
CA ALA A 314 18.92 -6.50 73.99
C ALA A 314 17.61 -6.97 74.67
N SER A 315 16.45 -6.68 74.06
CA SER A 315 15.20 -7.43 74.29
C SER A 315 14.18 -7.26 73.16
N GLU A 316 13.44 -8.34 72.94
CA GLU A 316 12.44 -8.62 71.88
C GLU A 316 11.10 -7.84 72.06
N VAL A 317 9.97 -8.02 71.33
CA VAL A 317 9.46 -9.00 70.33
C VAL A 317 8.27 -8.34 69.58
N SER A 318 7.83 -8.91 68.43
CA SER A 318 6.40 -9.21 68.06
C SER A 318 5.96 -8.85 66.62
N ALA A 319 5.02 -9.64 66.08
CA ALA A 319 4.48 -9.61 64.70
C ALA A 319 2.91 -9.53 64.73
N PRO A 320 2.12 -10.12 63.79
CA PRO A 320 1.77 -9.65 62.43
C PRO A 320 0.24 -9.57 62.13
N SER A 321 -0.17 -9.06 60.95
CA SER A 321 -1.37 -9.45 60.13
C SER A 321 -1.41 -8.61 58.83
N ALA A 322 -1.85 -9.00 57.62
CA ALA A 322 -2.62 -10.13 57.02
C ALA A 322 -4.06 -9.76 56.55
N GLY A 323 -4.29 -9.85 55.23
CA GLY A 323 -5.60 -9.91 54.53
C GLY A 323 -6.42 -8.61 54.40
N GLU A 324 -7.42 -8.48 53.51
CA GLU A 324 -7.70 -9.13 52.20
C GLU A 324 -8.90 -8.41 51.52
N GLU A 325 -8.92 -8.38 50.18
CA GLU A 325 -10.06 -8.22 49.23
C GLU A 325 -11.14 -7.09 49.32
N ALA A 326 -11.74 -6.79 48.15
CA ALA A 326 -12.98 -6.02 47.96
C ALA A 326 -14.23 -6.93 48.12
N PRO A 327 -15.51 -6.46 48.04
CA PRO A 327 -16.16 -6.32 46.70
C PRO A 327 -17.44 -5.43 46.59
N THR A 328 -17.96 -5.31 45.35
CA THR A 328 -19.37 -5.09 44.88
C THR A 328 -20.20 -3.85 45.32
N LEU A 329 -20.98 -3.12 44.49
CA LEU A 329 -21.99 -3.39 43.41
C LEU A 329 -23.45 -3.62 43.88
N ASN A 330 -24.31 -2.59 43.76
CA ASN A 330 -25.75 -2.60 43.36
C ASN A 330 -26.31 -1.15 43.43
N GLY A 331 -27.37 -0.72 42.74
CA GLY A 331 -28.28 -1.36 41.77
C GLY A 331 -29.51 -0.48 41.48
N GLN A 332 -30.45 -0.96 40.62
CA GLN A 332 -31.71 -0.35 40.14
C GLN A 332 -31.55 0.72 39.01
N ALA A 333 -32.21 0.66 37.83
CA ALA A 333 -33.57 0.24 37.40
C ALA A 333 -34.67 1.21 37.91
N GLU A 334 -35.67 1.71 37.17
CA GLU A 334 -36.55 1.23 36.07
C GLU A 334 -37.15 2.46 35.30
N SER A 335 -37.91 2.44 34.18
CA SER A 335 -38.24 1.48 33.09
C SER A 335 -39.20 2.21 32.07
N THR A 336 -39.91 1.48 31.20
CA THR A 336 -41.12 1.85 30.39
C THR A 336 -40.93 2.65 29.06
N THR A 337 -41.15 2.02 27.88
CA THR A 337 -42.35 2.07 26.96
C THR A 337 -42.38 3.24 25.96
N ASP A 338 -42.82 3.14 24.69
CA ASP A 338 -43.23 2.03 23.81
C ASP A 338 -43.21 2.50 22.32
N SER A 339 -43.34 1.54 21.41
CA SER A 339 -43.29 1.51 19.93
C SER A 339 -44.17 2.49 19.13
N LEU A 340 -43.75 2.84 17.89
CA LEU A 340 -44.36 2.32 16.63
C LEU A 340 -43.77 2.94 15.33
N GLU A 341 -43.87 2.17 14.25
CA GLU A 341 -43.30 2.40 12.89
C GLU A 341 -44.25 3.19 11.97
N ARG A 342 -43.74 3.74 10.83
CA ARG A 342 -44.54 3.88 9.59
C ARG A 342 -43.74 4.12 8.29
N GLU A 343 -43.87 3.17 7.35
CA GLU A 343 -43.72 3.34 5.89
C GLU A 343 -44.91 4.12 5.27
N PRO A 344 -44.80 4.67 4.05
CA PRO A 344 -45.67 4.11 2.98
C PRO A 344 -45.12 4.17 1.54
N ASP A 345 -45.71 3.31 0.69
CA ASP A 345 -45.51 3.18 -0.76
C ASP A 345 -46.81 3.54 -1.56
N LEU A 346 -46.66 3.75 -2.88
CA LEU A 346 -47.59 3.47 -4.01
C LEU A 346 -47.83 4.58 -5.08
N GLU A 347 -47.67 4.12 -6.33
CA GLU A 347 -47.99 4.61 -7.70
C GLU A 347 -49.46 5.07 -7.96
N PRO A 348 -49.92 5.66 -9.13
CA PRO A 348 -49.49 5.31 -10.52
C PRO A 348 -49.59 6.34 -11.72
N ALA A 349 -48.98 5.94 -12.85
CA ALA A 349 -49.33 6.05 -14.30
C ALA A 349 -50.08 7.25 -14.96
N ASP A 350 -49.61 7.68 -16.15
CA ASP A 350 -50.47 7.98 -17.33
C ASP A 350 -49.71 7.92 -18.71
N GLN A 351 -50.44 7.91 -19.83
CA GLN A 351 -49.97 7.71 -21.23
C GLN A 351 -49.78 9.04 -22.02
N VAL A 352 -49.35 8.98 -23.32
CA VAL A 352 -49.93 9.71 -24.50
C VAL A 352 -48.95 10.11 -25.66
N THR A 353 -49.22 9.52 -26.85
CA THR A 353 -49.00 9.94 -28.28
C THR A 353 -47.64 10.19 -28.95
N GLU A 354 -47.40 9.35 -29.96
CA GLU A 354 -46.86 9.56 -31.31
C GLU A 354 -47.34 10.84 -32.07
N ASN A 355 -46.47 11.46 -32.87
CA ASN A 355 -46.79 12.20 -34.12
C ASN A 355 -45.50 12.63 -34.87
N GLY A 356 -45.40 12.41 -36.18
CA GLY A 356 -44.28 12.85 -37.02
C GLY A 356 -44.73 13.46 -38.37
N PRO A 357 -43.95 14.36 -39.01
CA PRO A 357 -44.28 14.87 -40.35
C PRO A 357 -43.86 13.91 -41.47
N THR A 358 -44.66 13.85 -42.54
CA THR A 358 -44.46 12.93 -43.67
C THR A 358 -43.78 13.63 -44.86
N ASP A 359 -42.58 13.20 -45.23
CA ASP A 359 -42.01 13.44 -46.55
C ASP A 359 -41.97 12.10 -47.30
N SER A 360 -42.71 11.97 -48.41
CA SER A 360 -42.87 10.69 -49.10
C SER A 360 -41.68 10.43 -50.04
N PRO A 361 -40.88 9.36 -49.84
CA PRO A 361 -39.69 9.12 -50.65
C PRO A 361 -40.04 8.80 -52.12
N PRO A 362 -39.12 9.04 -53.06
CA PRO A 362 -39.31 8.73 -54.48
C PRO A 362 -39.72 7.28 -54.74
N VAL A 363 -40.65 7.07 -55.66
CA VAL A 363 -41.13 5.73 -56.05
C VAL A 363 -40.07 5.03 -56.90
N ILE A 364 -39.22 4.23 -56.25
CA ILE A 364 -38.22 3.37 -56.91
C ILE A 364 -38.93 2.16 -57.54
N ALA A 365 -38.57 1.83 -58.78
CA ALA A 365 -39.06 0.62 -59.46
C ALA A 365 -38.50 -0.65 -58.81
N ALA A 366 -39.25 -1.75 -58.85
CA ALA A 366 -38.81 -3.03 -58.28
C ALA A 366 -37.47 -3.49 -58.91
N PRO A 367 -36.49 -3.94 -58.11
CA PRO A 367 -35.17 -4.29 -58.61
C PRO A 367 -35.21 -5.52 -59.53
N SER A 368 -34.46 -5.45 -60.63
CA SER A 368 -34.28 -6.57 -61.57
C SER A 368 -32.88 -7.17 -61.44
N MET A 369 -32.77 -8.49 -61.30
CA MET A 369 -31.49 -9.20 -61.26
C MET A 369 -31.14 -9.78 -62.64
N TRP A 370 -29.85 -9.82 -62.96
CA TRP A 370 -29.30 -10.53 -64.12
C TRP A 370 -28.04 -11.30 -63.71
N THR A 371 -27.57 -12.21 -64.56
CA THR A 371 -26.33 -12.95 -64.36
C THR A 371 -25.53 -12.96 -65.66
N ARG A 372 -24.26 -12.58 -65.60
CA ARG A 372 -23.39 -12.50 -66.77
C ARG A 372 -22.81 -13.88 -67.11
N PRO A 373 -22.99 -14.40 -68.35
CA PRO A 373 -22.51 -15.73 -68.70
C PRO A 373 -20.98 -15.89 -68.65
N GLN A 374 -20.24 -14.81 -68.89
CA GLN A 374 -18.76 -14.76 -68.90
C GLN A 374 -18.20 -14.25 -67.57
N ILE A 375 -18.45 -15.00 -66.49
CA ILE A 375 -17.98 -14.69 -65.13
C ILE A 375 -16.45 -14.65 -64.99
N LYS A 376 -15.72 -15.46 -65.77
CA LYS A 376 -14.25 -15.53 -65.74
C LYS A 376 -13.62 -14.24 -66.28
N ASP A 377 -14.02 -13.84 -67.47
CA ASP A 377 -13.58 -12.61 -68.13
C ASP A 377 -13.93 -11.36 -67.30
N PHE A 378 -15.07 -11.39 -66.60
CA PHE A 378 -15.45 -10.35 -65.65
C PHE A 378 -14.47 -10.28 -64.46
N LYS A 379 -14.20 -11.40 -63.79
CA LYS A 379 -13.23 -11.48 -62.69
C LYS A 379 -11.81 -11.06 -63.10
N GLU A 380 -11.35 -11.49 -64.27
CA GLU A 380 -10.03 -11.11 -64.80
C GLU A 380 -9.94 -9.61 -65.13
N LYS A 381 -11.05 -8.99 -65.56
CA LYS A 381 -11.11 -7.55 -65.79
C LYS A 381 -11.09 -6.75 -64.48
N ILE A 382 -11.94 -7.09 -63.50
CA ILE A 382 -12.03 -6.31 -62.25
C ILE A 382 -10.76 -6.44 -61.39
N ARG A 383 -10.08 -7.59 -61.41
CA ARG A 383 -8.82 -7.82 -60.68
C ARG A 383 -7.64 -6.96 -61.16
N GLN A 384 -7.77 -6.23 -62.26
CA GLN A 384 -6.76 -5.27 -62.72
C GLN A 384 -6.79 -3.97 -61.92
N ASP A 385 -7.87 -3.72 -61.19
CA ASP A 385 -8.06 -2.60 -60.29
C ASP A 385 -8.18 -3.11 -58.85
N VAL A 386 -7.27 -2.69 -57.98
CA VAL A 386 -7.24 -3.14 -56.58
C VAL A 386 -8.40 -2.55 -55.79
N ASP A 387 -8.84 -1.34 -56.13
CA ASP A 387 -9.95 -0.66 -55.46
C ASP A 387 -11.31 -1.30 -55.81
N SER A 388 -11.36 -2.13 -56.86
CA SER A 388 -12.49 -2.97 -57.27
C SER A 388 -12.51 -4.37 -56.62
N VAL A 389 -11.58 -4.68 -55.71
CA VAL A 389 -11.44 -6.01 -55.08
C VAL A 389 -11.46 -5.90 -53.55
N ILE A 390 -12.45 -6.53 -52.91
CA ILE A 390 -12.59 -6.55 -51.45
C ILE A 390 -12.43 -7.98 -50.94
N THR A 391 -11.62 -8.15 -49.88
CA THR A 391 -11.57 -9.41 -49.10
C THR A 391 -12.54 -9.27 -47.92
N VAL A 392 -13.46 -10.22 -47.78
CA VAL A 392 -14.44 -10.27 -46.67
C VAL A 392 -14.16 -11.50 -45.82
N GLY A 393 -13.84 -11.29 -44.54
CA GLY A 393 -13.64 -12.34 -43.55
C GLY A 393 -14.95 -13.00 -43.10
N ARG A 394 -14.85 -14.19 -42.50
CA ARG A 394 -16.02 -14.90 -41.97
C ARG A 394 -16.57 -14.17 -40.75
N GLY A 395 -17.76 -13.58 -40.89
CA GLY A 395 -18.42 -12.82 -39.81
C GLY A 395 -18.19 -11.31 -39.88
N GLU A 396 -17.49 -10.83 -40.91
CA GLU A 396 -17.37 -9.40 -41.23
C GLU A 396 -18.56 -8.95 -42.08
N VAL A 397 -19.02 -7.71 -41.83
CA VAL A 397 -20.00 -7.01 -42.64
C VAL A 397 -19.28 -5.83 -43.30
N VAL A 398 -19.19 -5.85 -44.63
CA VAL A 398 -18.63 -4.73 -45.40
C VAL A 398 -19.75 -3.89 -45.98
N THR A 399 -19.84 -2.64 -45.52
CA THR A 399 -20.76 -1.64 -46.05
C THR A 399 -20.03 -0.78 -47.07
N VAL A 400 -20.43 -0.88 -48.34
CA VAL A 400 -19.93 -0.01 -49.42
C VAL A 400 -20.97 1.07 -49.70
N ARG A 401 -20.68 2.32 -49.32
CA ARG A 401 -21.51 3.48 -49.65
C ARG A 401 -21.07 4.04 -50.99
N VAL A 402 -21.98 4.05 -51.97
CA VAL A 402 -21.75 4.60 -53.31
C VAL A 402 -22.67 5.81 -53.50
N PRO A 403 -22.13 7.03 -53.70
CA PRO A 403 -22.96 8.21 -53.94
C PRO A 403 -23.67 8.10 -55.30
N THR A 404 -24.91 8.56 -55.35
CA THR A 404 -25.69 8.63 -56.58
C THR A 404 -25.35 9.91 -57.35
N HIS A 405 -25.55 9.89 -58.67
CA HIS A 405 -25.40 11.08 -59.50
C HIS A 405 -26.74 11.82 -59.58
N GLU A 406 -26.76 13.16 -59.47
CA GLU A 406 -28.00 13.96 -59.46
C GLU A 406 -28.88 13.74 -60.71
N GLU A 407 -28.25 13.58 -61.89
CA GLU A 407 -28.94 13.26 -63.15
C GLU A 407 -29.16 11.74 -63.38
N GLY A 408 -28.83 10.91 -62.39
CA GLY A 408 -28.84 9.44 -62.50
C GLY A 408 -30.25 8.84 -62.44
N SER A 409 -30.74 8.30 -63.55
CA SER A 409 -32.07 7.66 -63.60
C SER A 409 -32.07 6.15 -63.34
N TYR A 410 -30.90 5.51 -63.23
CA TYR A 410 -30.75 4.07 -63.04
C TYR A 410 -29.53 3.75 -62.17
N LEU A 411 -29.63 2.69 -61.37
CA LEU A 411 -28.53 2.13 -60.58
C LEU A 411 -28.35 0.66 -60.96
N PHE A 412 -27.11 0.25 -61.16
CA PHE A 412 -26.74 -1.15 -61.38
C PHE A 412 -25.42 -1.45 -60.67
N TRP A 413 -25.33 -2.62 -60.05
CA TRP A 413 -24.10 -3.15 -59.48
C TRP A 413 -23.92 -4.60 -59.95
N GLU A 414 -22.68 -5.02 -60.14
CA GLU A 414 -22.32 -6.39 -60.50
C GLU A 414 -21.12 -6.80 -59.66
N PHE A 415 -21.17 -7.98 -59.05
CA PHE A 415 -20.09 -8.52 -58.22
C PHE A 415 -19.91 -10.01 -58.47
N ALA A 416 -18.78 -10.56 -58.04
CA ALA A 416 -18.50 -11.99 -58.12
C ALA A 416 -17.64 -12.45 -56.94
N THR A 417 -17.98 -13.58 -56.33
CA THR A 417 -17.24 -14.16 -55.20
C THR A 417 -16.26 -15.24 -55.67
N ASP A 418 -15.10 -15.37 -55.03
CA ASP A 418 -14.07 -16.36 -55.42
C ASP A 418 -14.14 -17.69 -54.65
N TYR A 419 -14.63 -17.70 -53.41
CA TYR A 419 -14.56 -18.87 -52.52
C TYR A 419 -15.92 -19.31 -51.98
N TYR A 420 -16.68 -18.40 -51.39
CA TYR A 420 -17.99 -18.63 -50.78
C TYR A 420 -19.00 -17.62 -51.30
N ASP A 421 -20.28 -18.00 -51.33
CA ASP A 421 -21.36 -17.05 -51.57
C ASP A 421 -21.51 -16.08 -50.39
N VAL A 422 -21.94 -14.86 -50.67
CA VAL A 422 -22.17 -13.82 -49.66
C VAL A 422 -23.66 -13.50 -49.56
N GLY A 423 -24.15 -13.34 -48.33
CA GLY A 423 -25.38 -12.61 -48.09
C GLY A 423 -25.13 -11.13 -48.35
N PHE A 424 -26.03 -10.46 -49.07
CA PHE A 424 -25.94 -9.02 -49.31
C PHE A 424 -27.34 -8.40 -49.24
N GLY A 425 -27.38 -7.14 -48.81
CA GLY A 425 -28.57 -6.30 -48.85
C GLY A 425 -28.23 -4.97 -49.51
N VAL A 426 -29.26 -4.26 -49.98
CA VAL A 426 -29.12 -2.89 -50.48
C VAL A 426 -30.20 -2.04 -49.82
N PHE A 427 -29.79 -0.94 -49.21
CA PHE A 427 -30.66 0.09 -48.69
C PHE A 427 -30.33 1.43 -49.38
N PHE A 428 -31.28 2.35 -49.39
CA PHE A 428 -31.12 3.67 -49.99
C PHE A 428 -31.21 4.73 -48.89
N GLU A 429 -30.21 5.60 -48.83
CA GLU A 429 -30.16 6.75 -47.92
C GLU A 429 -30.30 8.03 -48.75
N TRP A 430 -31.30 8.86 -48.44
CA TRP A 430 -31.51 10.14 -49.12
C TRP A 430 -30.81 11.24 -48.31
N THR A 431 -29.76 11.84 -48.87
CA THR A 431 -28.98 12.90 -48.20
C THR A 431 -28.60 13.99 -49.20
N ASP A 432 -28.59 15.26 -48.78
CA ASP A 432 -28.13 16.41 -49.57
C ASP A 432 -26.59 16.53 -49.59
N SER A 433 -25.89 15.39 -49.55
CA SER A 433 -24.45 15.34 -49.31
C SER A 433 -23.67 15.57 -50.61
N THR A 434 -22.93 16.68 -50.69
CA THR A 434 -22.14 17.06 -51.88
C THR A 434 -20.86 16.23 -52.07
N ASN A 435 -20.71 15.10 -51.39
CA ASN A 435 -19.49 14.29 -51.43
C ASN A 435 -19.64 13.08 -52.37
N ALA A 436 -18.90 13.11 -53.48
CA ALA A 436 -18.93 12.08 -54.53
C ALA A 436 -17.92 10.93 -54.32
N SER A 437 -17.28 10.80 -53.16
CA SER A 437 -16.37 9.68 -52.85
C SER A 437 -17.12 8.40 -52.46
N VAL A 438 -16.77 7.27 -53.06
CA VAL A 438 -17.13 5.93 -52.54
C VAL A 438 -16.41 5.70 -51.21
N SER A 439 -17.11 5.20 -50.20
CA SER A 439 -16.50 4.82 -48.91
C SER A 439 -16.81 3.37 -48.55
N VAL A 440 -15.77 2.61 -48.18
CA VAL A 440 -15.88 1.25 -47.68
C VAL A 440 -15.71 1.27 -46.16
N HIS A 441 -16.67 0.72 -45.44
CA HIS A 441 -16.61 0.53 -44.00
C HIS A 441 -16.66 -0.98 -43.70
N VAL A 442 -15.66 -1.48 -42.98
CA VAL A 442 -15.58 -2.88 -42.55
C VAL A 442 -15.91 -2.93 -41.07
N SER A 443 -17.07 -3.49 -40.75
CA SER A 443 -17.48 -3.76 -39.37
C SER A 443 -17.32 -5.25 -39.12
N GLU A 444 -16.58 -5.63 -38.07
CA GLU A 444 -16.89 -6.90 -37.41
C GLU A 444 -18.34 -6.80 -36.91
N SER A 445 -19.18 -7.82 -37.13
CA SER A 445 -20.63 -7.75 -36.90
C SER A 445 -21.02 -7.72 -35.41
N SER A 446 -20.58 -6.70 -34.69
CA SER A 446 -20.70 -6.55 -33.25
C SER A 446 -20.79 -5.08 -32.80
N ASP A 447 -21.25 -4.20 -33.68
CA ASP A 447 -21.60 -2.82 -33.35
C ASP A 447 -23.11 -2.73 -33.03
N GLU A 448 -23.51 -3.38 -31.94
CA GLU A 448 -24.62 -2.90 -31.11
C GLU A 448 -23.94 -2.03 -30.05
N GLY A 449 -24.16 -0.71 -30.10
CA GLY A 449 -23.47 0.23 -29.21
C GLY A 449 -23.92 0.10 -27.76
N GLU A 450 -22.99 -0.28 -26.88
CA GLU A 450 -23.08 -0.07 -25.43
C GLU A 450 -21.83 0.71 -24.98
N ASP A 451 -21.98 2.05 -24.95
CA ASP A 451 -21.05 2.96 -24.28
C ASP A 451 -21.14 2.76 -22.76
N GLU A 452 -20.40 1.80 -22.20
CA GLU A 452 -20.15 1.71 -20.76
C GLU A 452 -18.64 1.68 -20.46
N GLU A 453 -18.03 2.87 -20.51
CA GLU A 453 -16.85 3.15 -19.69
C GLU A 453 -17.25 3.19 -18.22
N GLY A 454 -16.87 2.15 -17.47
CA GLY A 454 -16.57 2.26 -16.05
C GLY A 454 -17.72 2.04 -15.07
N GLU A 455 -17.80 0.81 -14.55
CA GLU A 455 -17.99 0.63 -13.12
C GLU A 455 -16.89 -0.27 -12.56
N GLU A 456 -16.01 0.29 -11.73
CA GLU A 456 -15.10 -0.50 -10.90
C GLU A 456 -15.96 -1.32 -9.92
N LEU A 457 -15.90 -2.64 -10.05
CA LEU A 457 -16.46 -3.59 -9.09
C LEU A 457 -15.77 -3.48 -7.74
N TYR A 458 -16.13 -2.45 -6.97
CA TYR A 458 -15.84 -2.36 -5.55
C TYR A 458 -16.72 -3.35 -4.79
N PRO A 459 -16.14 -4.33 -4.06
CA PRO A 459 -16.90 -5.18 -3.18
C PRO A 459 -17.36 -4.37 -1.96
N ASN A 460 -18.61 -4.60 -1.56
CA ASN A 460 -19.22 -4.08 -0.33
C ASN A 460 -19.30 -5.22 0.70
#